data_AF-A0A1X2LR44-F1
#
_entry.id   AF-A0A1X2LR44-F1
#
_cell.length_a   1.000
_cell.length_b   1.000
_cell.length_c   1.000
_cell.angle_alpha   90.00
_cell.angle_beta   90.00
_cell.angle_gamma   90.00
#
_symmetry.space_group_name_H-M   'P 1'
#
loop_
_entity.id
_entity.type
_entity.pdbx_description
1 polymer ?
#
loop_
_entity_poly.entity_id
_entity_poly.type
_entity_poly.pdbx_seq_one_letter_code
_entity_poly.pdbx_strand_id
1 'polypeptide(L)'
;GNGGAGGTVFGDGGAGGQGGPAVAGVLGGLPGPGGNGGNANWFGSGGPGGQGGTGLAGTNGVNPTSTPNPNTGTTGGNNAGNGDQTGGDGGPGPAGGLGEAGGTGGIGGQGESQDGNNGTGGAGGAGGTAGPDGGDGGNGGQGGDGFTNGAGTATGGKGGSGATGGVDGGAGGAGGMGGIGENMGAGPAVGGDGGDGGAGNGALGTAGGSGGTGGAGGHGGKGGMFIGNGGAGGAGGTGGTGGTGAAGYAGGVGGAGGPAVSSSGDGTGGNGGLGGLGGVGGSGGTGGSGGIGGNGGAAGAFIGIGGAGGAGGLGGTGGIGGIGGAGGNGGGGGSASGGAAVGGDGNTGGVGGMGGTGGVGGAGGVTGGNGGSGGLIGFAGAGGGTGGGGTGGQGGLGGQGGNGGDGGNGVTGGQGGNLALGGAGGNGGAGGSPGGSAGFQGNMGPPGMQGVDG
;
A
#
# COMPACT_ATOMS: atom_id res chain seq x y z
N GLY A 1 21.60 32.35 -2.96
CA GLY A 1 22.42 33.53 -2.60
C GLY A 1 21.96 34.73 -3.41
N ASN A 2 22.02 35.94 -2.85
CA ASN A 2 21.53 37.13 -3.56
C ASN A 2 22.49 37.60 -4.64
N GLY A 3 21.96 38.26 -5.66
CA GLY A 3 22.75 38.92 -6.69
C GLY A 3 23.52 40.11 -6.14
N GLY A 4 24.75 40.30 -6.64
CA GLY A 4 25.58 41.46 -6.30
C GLY A 4 24.99 42.76 -6.85
N ALA A 5 25.28 43.88 -6.18
CA ALA A 5 24.89 45.19 -6.69
C ALA A 5 25.68 45.54 -7.97
N GLY A 6 25.05 46.31 -8.85
CA GLY A 6 25.71 46.91 -10.01
C GLY A 6 26.74 47.96 -9.61
N GLY A 7 27.60 48.33 -10.57
CA GLY A 7 28.58 49.41 -10.40
C GLY A 7 27.92 50.74 -10.02
N THR A 8 28.68 51.59 -9.32
CA THR A 8 28.15 52.84 -8.74
C THR A 8 27.56 53.80 -9.77
N VAL A 9 28.21 53.93 -10.93
CA VAL A 9 27.77 54.80 -12.03
C VAL A 9 27.06 53.99 -13.11
N PHE A 10 27.72 52.97 -13.65
CA PHE A 10 27.14 52.04 -14.62
C PHE A 10 27.27 50.62 -14.12
N GLY A 11 26.18 49.86 -14.19
CA GLY A 11 26.21 48.42 -14.01
C GLY A 11 24.86 47.84 -13.61
N ASP A 12 24.59 46.67 -14.16
CA ASP A 12 23.39 45.91 -13.84
C ASP A 12 23.58 45.15 -12.52
N GLY A 13 22.47 44.91 -11.83
CA GLY A 13 22.45 44.01 -10.71
C GLY A 13 22.64 42.56 -11.13
N GLY A 14 23.38 41.80 -10.32
CA GLY A 14 23.58 40.37 -10.56
C GLY A 14 22.30 39.56 -10.36
N ALA A 15 22.22 38.38 -10.98
CA ALA A 15 21.11 37.47 -10.76
C ALA A 15 21.13 36.87 -9.35
N GLY A 16 19.94 36.65 -8.78
CA GLY A 16 19.76 35.82 -7.61
C GLY A 16 20.02 34.35 -7.93
N GLY A 17 20.72 33.66 -7.04
CA GLY A 17 20.97 32.22 -7.18
C GLY A 17 19.72 31.38 -6.92
N GLN A 18 19.66 30.19 -7.51
CA GLN A 18 18.55 29.26 -7.31
C GLN A 18 18.44 28.78 -5.85
N GLY A 19 17.22 28.52 -5.41
CA GLY A 19 16.94 27.84 -4.16
C GLY A 19 17.34 26.37 -4.24
N GLY A 20 18.01 25.86 -3.20
CA GLY A 20 18.36 24.44 -3.13
C GLY A 20 17.12 23.55 -2.96
N PRO A 21 17.08 22.35 -3.55
CA PRO A 21 16.00 21.41 -3.30
C PRO A 21 15.94 21.03 -1.82
N ALA A 22 14.76 20.69 -1.33
CA ALA A 22 14.61 20.15 0.00
C ALA A 22 15.36 18.83 0.16
N VAL A 23 16.02 18.65 1.31
CA VAL A 23 16.74 17.42 1.66
C VAL A 23 16.25 16.93 3.01
N ALA A 24 15.95 15.64 3.10
CA ALA A 24 15.50 15.02 4.35
C ALA A 24 16.52 15.25 5.47
N GLY A 25 16.05 15.64 6.65
CA GLY A 25 16.89 15.89 7.83
C GLY A 25 17.66 17.22 7.82
N VAL A 26 17.64 17.99 6.74
CA VAL A 26 18.26 19.33 6.67
C VAL A 26 17.18 20.40 6.77
N LEU A 27 17.29 21.29 7.78
CA LEU A 27 16.34 22.40 7.99
C LEU A 27 14.86 21.95 8.01
N GLY A 28 14.58 20.75 8.54
CA GLY A 28 13.23 20.18 8.58
C GLY A 28 12.65 19.77 7.22
N GLY A 29 13.48 19.61 6.19
CA GLY A 29 13.01 19.26 4.84
C GLY A 29 12.43 20.44 4.07
N LEU A 30 12.74 21.67 4.47
CA LEU A 30 12.30 22.87 3.76
C LEU A 30 13.22 23.15 2.55
N PRO A 31 12.65 23.43 1.37
CA PRO A 31 13.44 23.88 0.24
C PRO A 31 13.99 25.29 0.46
N GLY A 32 15.11 25.58 -0.19
CA GLY A 32 15.69 26.92 -0.19
C GLY A 32 14.82 27.89 -0.98
N PRO A 33 14.65 29.15 -0.51
CA PRO A 33 14.09 30.20 -1.34
C PRO A 33 15.07 30.61 -2.44
N GLY A 34 14.54 31.13 -3.53
CA GLY A 34 15.33 31.79 -4.55
C GLY A 34 16.01 33.04 -3.98
N GLY A 35 17.26 33.27 -4.39
CA GLY A 35 17.98 34.49 -4.03
C GLY A 35 17.35 35.71 -4.69
N ASN A 36 17.39 36.85 -4.01
CA ASN A 36 16.94 38.10 -4.63
C ASN A 36 17.95 38.54 -5.69
N GLY A 37 17.46 39.15 -6.76
CA GLY A 37 18.30 39.86 -7.73
C GLY A 37 18.95 41.08 -7.12
N GLY A 38 20.15 41.40 -7.60
CA GLY A 38 20.91 42.57 -7.18
C GLY A 38 20.32 43.86 -7.73
N ASN A 39 20.54 44.97 -7.04
CA ASN A 39 20.08 46.28 -7.50
C ASN A 39 21.15 46.94 -8.38
N ALA A 40 20.74 47.66 -9.42
CA ALA A 40 21.58 48.65 -10.08
C ALA A 40 21.59 49.98 -9.31
N ASN A 41 22.58 50.84 -9.56
CA ASN A 41 22.81 52.02 -8.73
C ASN A 41 22.34 53.33 -9.40
N TRP A 42 23.10 53.92 -10.34
CA TRP A 42 22.67 55.15 -11.04
C TRP A 42 22.06 54.85 -12.41
N PHE A 43 22.81 54.09 -13.21
CA PHE A 43 22.39 53.60 -14.52
C PHE A 43 22.60 52.09 -14.59
N GLY A 44 21.56 51.38 -15.00
CA GLY A 44 21.59 49.92 -15.15
C GLY A 44 20.29 49.27 -14.73
N SER A 45 20.09 48.02 -15.11
CA SER A 45 18.89 47.26 -14.78
C SER A 45 19.11 46.41 -13.53
N GLY A 46 18.04 46.17 -12.77
CA GLY A 46 18.07 45.23 -11.67
C GLY A 46 18.23 43.80 -12.16
N GLY A 47 18.91 42.98 -11.37
CA GLY A 47 19.08 41.56 -11.67
C GLY A 47 17.80 40.75 -11.44
N PRO A 48 17.60 39.64 -12.15
CA PRO A 48 16.47 38.77 -11.90
C PRO A 48 16.60 38.02 -10.56
N GLY A 49 15.49 37.72 -9.91
CA GLY A 49 15.43 36.82 -8.76
C GLY A 49 15.59 35.36 -9.18
N GLY A 50 16.13 34.54 -8.28
CA GLY A 50 16.27 33.09 -8.47
C GLY A 50 14.95 32.35 -8.24
N GLN A 51 14.80 31.17 -8.84
CA GLN A 51 13.70 30.24 -8.58
C GLN A 51 13.80 29.66 -7.16
N GLY A 52 12.65 29.39 -6.53
CA GLY A 52 12.58 28.59 -5.31
C GLY A 52 12.94 27.11 -5.54
N GLY A 53 13.43 26.44 -4.50
CA GLY A 53 13.78 25.03 -4.56
C GLY A 53 12.58 24.08 -4.58
N THR A 54 12.78 22.85 -5.04
CA THR A 54 11.72 21.83 -5.07
C THR A 54 11.44 21.28 -3.68
N GLY A 55 10.17 21.08 -3.33
CA GLY A 55 9.76 20.46 -2.07
C GLY A 55 10.19 19.01 -1.93
N LEU A 56 10.24 18.52 -0.69
CA LEU A 56 10.71 17.16 -0.37
C LEU A 56 9.70 16.12 -0.86
N ALA A 57 10.15 14.99 -1.41
CA ALA A 57 9.25 13.88 -1.67
C ALA A 57 8.67 13.31 -0.35
N GLY A 58 7.40 12.93 -0.38
CA GLY A 58 6.76 12.22 0.72
C GLY A 58 7.38 10.84 0.92
N THR A 59 7.43 10.39 2.16
CA THR A 59 7.93 9.06 2.51
C THR A 59 6.98 7.99 1.99
N ASN A 60 7.50 6.86 1.53
CA ASN A 60 6.64 5.73 1.18
C ASN A 60 5.98 5.16 2.44
N GLY A 61 4.77 4.63 2.29
CA GLY A 61 4.15 3.80 3.32
C GLY A 61 5.00 2.56 3.55
N VAL A 62 5.18 2.20 4.81
CA VAL A 62 5.86 0.98 5.23
C VAL A 62 4.96 0.27 6.25
N ASN A 63 4.55 -0.95 5.91
CA ASN A 63 3.77 -1.76 6.83
C ASN A 63 4.62 -2.22 8.01
N PRO A 64 4.03 -2.38 9.22
CA PRO A 64 4.71 -3.02 10.33
C PRO A 64 5.21 -4.42 9.95
N THR A 65 6.35 -4.81 10.52
CA THR A 65 6.93 -6.15 10.35
C THR A 65 6.50 -7.05 11.49
N SER A 66 5.93 -8.21 11.19
CA SER A 66 5.57 -9.18 12.22
C SER A 66 6.82 -9.89 12.78
N THR A 67 6.83 -10.14 14.09
CA THR A 67 7.79 -11.05 14.73
C THR A 67 7.17 -12.44 14.94
N PRO A 68 7.89 -13.55 14.70
CA PRO A 68 7.34 -14.90 14.87
C PRO A 68 6.96 -15.24 16.31
N ASN A 69 5.86 -15.97 16.48
CA ASN A 69 5.48 -16.57 17.76
C ASN A 69 5.77 -18.07 17.73
N PRO A 70 6.75 -18.56 18.50
CA PRO A 70 7.14 -19.97 18.47
C PRO A 70 6.16 -20.87 19.24
N ASN A 71 5.18 -20.29 19.94
CA ASN A 71 4.30 -21.05 20.80
C ASN A 71 3.23 -21.77 19.96
N THR A 72 2.85 -22.94 20.45
CA THR A 72 1.86 -23.81 19.81
C THR A 72 0.73 -24.10 20.77
N GLY A 73 -0.47 -24.32 20.24
CA GLY A 73 -1.58 -24.86 21.01
C GLY A 73 -1.25 -26.25 21.56
N THR A 74 -2.00 -26.68 22.57
CA THR A 74 -1.80 -27.99 23.19
C THR A 74 -2.10 -29.11 22.19
N THR A 75 -1.22 -30.09 22.07
CA THR A 75 -1.51 -31.29 21.28
C THR A 75 -2.65 -32.08 21.90
N GLY A 76 -3.58 -32.53 21.06
CA GLY A 76 -4.66 -33.42 21.44
C GLY A 76 -4.13 -34.77 21.92
N GLY A 77 -4.78 -35.33 22.95
CA GLY A 77 -4.38 -36.63 23.49
C GLY A 77 -4.70 -37.77 22.53
N ASN A 78 -3.75 -38.69 22.35
CA ASN A 78 -4.03 -39.93 21.61
C ASN A 78 -4.93 -40.83 22.45
N ASN A 79 -5.89 -41.49 21.82
CA ASN A 79 -6.73 -42.51 22.44
C ASN A 79 -6.65 -43.80 21.61
N ALA A 80 -6.23 -44.88 22.26
CA ALA A 80 -6.11 -46.18 21.66
C ALA A 80 -6.72 -47.24 22.59
N GLY A 81 -7.51 -48.15 22.04
CA GLY A 81 -8.18 -49.18 22.84
C GLY A 81 -9.33 -49.87 22.12
N ASN A 82 -10.14 -50.56 22.91
CA ASN A 82 -11.30 -51.34 22.44
C ASN A 82 -12.56 -50.47 22.34
N GLY A 83 -13.40 -50.76 21.37
CA GLY A 83 -14.56 -49.95 21.00
C GLY A 83 -14.15 -48.72 20.20
N ASP A 84 -15.08 -47.78 20.07
CA ASP A 84 -14.85 -46.56 19.29
C ASP A 84 -13.85 -45.65 20.00
N GLN A 85 -12.78 -45.28 19.30
CA GLN A 85 -11.72 -44.42 19.81
C GLN A 85 -11.71 -43.09 19.08
N THR A 86 -11.56 -42.00 19.84
CA THR A 86 -11.47 -40.65 19.31
C THR A 86 -10.30 -39.93 19.94
N GLY A 87 -9.33 -39.50 19.13
CA GLY A 87 -8.25 -38.63 19.59
C GLY A 87 -8.79 -37.28 20.06
N GLY A 88 -8.15 -36.69 21.06
CA GLY A 88 -8.52 -35.36 21.54
C GLY A 88 -8.19 -34.28 20.51
N ASP A 89 -8.91 -33.18 20.53
CA ASP A 89 -8.62 -32.05 19.64
C ASP A 89 -7.37 -31.28 20.08
N GLY A 90 -6.67 -30.70 19.10
CA GLY A 90 -5.62 -29.73 19.33
C GLY A 90 -6.20 -28.42 19.89
N GLY A 91 -5.54 -27.86 20.89
CA GLY A 91 -5.90 -26.55 21.43
C GLY A 91 -5.59 -25.42 20.44
N PRO A 92 -6.29 -24.28 20.52
CA PRO A 92 -5.97 -23.13 19.69
C PRO A 92 -4.56 -22.62 19.98
N GLY A 93 -3.93 -22.02 18.97
CA GLY A 93 -2.67 -21.32 19.13
C GLY A 93 -2.83 -20.14 20.07
N PRO A 94 -1.81 -19.82 20.89
CA PRO A 94 -1.86 -18.63 21.74
C PRO A 94 -1.88 -17.36 20.90
N ALA A 95 -2.54 -16.33 21.38
CA ALA A 95 -2.50 -15.01 20.74
C ALA A 95 -1.07 -14.44 20.71
N GLY A 96 -0.76 -13.66 19.67
CA GLY A 96 0.47 -12.87 19.61
C GLY A 96 0.44 -11.67 20.55
N GLY A 97 1.61 -11.29 21.09
CA GLY A 97 1.82 -9.98 21.69
C GLY A 97 1.91 -8.85 20.64
N LEU A 98 2.24 -7.63 21.06
CA LEU A 98 2.38 -6.47 20.16
C LEU A 98 3.38 -6.75 19.02
N GLY A 99 2.94 -6.61 17.77
CA GLY A 99 3.70 -6.90 16.55
C GLY A 99 4.00 -8.39 16.31
N GLU A 100 3.59 -9.26 17.23
CA GLU A 100 3.91 -10.69 17.19
C GLU A 100 2.82 -11.47 16.45
N ALA A 101 3.22 -12.49 15.71
CA ALA A 101 2.30 -13.39 15.06
C ALA A 101 1.43 -14.15 16.08
N GLY A 102 0.30 -14.66 15.63
CA GLY A 102 -0.42 -15.69 16.37
C GLY A 102 0.40 -16.97 16.45
N GLY A 103 0.33 -17.67 17.58
CA GLY A 103 0.92 -18.99 17.72
C GLY A 103 0.23 -20.03 16.84
N THR A 104 0.89 -21.13 16.53
CA THR A 104 0.29 -22.19 15.72
C THR A 104 -0.73 -22.99 16.52
N GLY A 105 -1.79 -23.48 15.88
CA GLY A 105 -2.73 -24.40 16.50
C GLY A 105 -2.09 -25.73 16.88
N GLY A 106 -2.57 -26.34 17.96
CA GLY A 106 -2.13 -27.66 18.39
C GLY A 106 -2.52 -28.75 17.40
N ILE A 107 -1.73 -29.81 17.32
CA ILE A 107 -2.05 -30.97 16.47
C ILE A 107 -3.16 -31.80 17.12
N GLY A 108 -4.10 -32.30 16.34
CA GLY A 108 -5.12 -33.24 16.80
C GLY A 108 -4.52 -34.59 17.21
N GLY A 109 -5.09 -35.23 18.22
CA GLY A 109 -4.65 -36.52 18.72
C GLY A 109 -5.07 -37.66 17.81
N GLN A 110 -4.34 -38.77 17.88
CA GLN A 110 -4.67 -40.00 17.16
C GLN A 110 -5.85 -40.73 17.83
N GLY A 111 -6.78 -41.29 17.05
CA GLY A 111 -7.80 -42.23 17.52
C GLY A 111 -7.62 -43.61 16.90
N GLU A 112 -7.22 -44.61 17.68
CA GLU A 112 -6.91 -45.97 17.19
C GLU A 112 -7.80 -47.04 17.85
N SER A 113 -8.74 -47.61 17.09
CA SER A 113 -9.50 -48.78 17.55
C SER A 113 -8.75 -50.09 17.28
N GLN A 114 -8.52 -50.86 18.34
CA GLN A 114 -7.73 -52.11 18.30
C GLN A 114 -8.56 -53.37 18.08
N ASP A 115 -9.88 -53.29 18.21
CA ASP A 115 -10.83 -54.41 18.06
C ASP A 115 -11.74 -54.27 16.85
N GLY A 116 -11.41 -53.33 15.94
CA GLY A 116 -12.08 -53.21 14.65
C GLY A 116 -13.32 -52.32 14.64
N ASN A 117 -13.50 -51.54 15.70
CA ASN A 117 -14.48 -50.46 15.83
C ASN A 117 -13.97 -49.16 15.17
N ASN A 118 -14.64 -48.03 15.38
CA ASN A 118 -14.26 -46.77 14.72
C ASN A 118 -13.01 -46.15 15.36
N GLY A 119 -12.07 -45.69 14.53
CA GLY A 119 -10.92 -44.88 14.97
C GLY A 119 -11.00 -43.49 14.34
N THR A 120 -11.13 -42.45 15.16
CA THR A 120 -11.30 -41.06 14.70
C THR A 120 -10.20 -40.17 15.24
N GLY A 121 -9.42 -39.54 14.38
CA GLY A 121 -8.46 -38.52 14.78
C GLY A 121 -9.15 -37.25 15.26
N GLY A 122 -8.54 -36.57 16.24
CA GLY A 122 -9.01 -35.28 16.74
C GLY A 122 -8.75 -34.16 15.74
N ALA A 123 -9.52 -33.07 15.79
CA ALA A 123 -9.28 -31.91 14.96
C ALA A 123 -7.99 -31.17 15.36
N GLY A 124 -7.34 -30.53 14.40
CA GLY A 124 -6.27 -29.56 14.65
C GLY A 124 -6.84 -28.27 15.23
N GLY A 125 -6.08 -27.65 16.14
CA GLY A 125 -6.48 -26.39 16.75
C GLY A 125 -6.41 -25.24 15.74
N ALA A 126 -7.27 -24.23 15.91
CA ALA A 126 -7.16 -23.00 15.12
C ALA A 126 -5.84 -22.28 15.43
N GLY A 127 -5.31 -21.53 14.46
CA GLY A 127 -4.20 -20.62 14.69
C GLY A 127 -4.58 -19.53 15.69
N GLY A 128 -3.59 -19.08 16.45
CA GLY A 128 -3.75 -17.99 17.40
C GLY A 128 -4.04 -16.68 16.69
N THR A 129 -4.80 -15.80 17.35
CA THR A 129 -5.04 -14.46 16.83
C THR A 129 -3.73 -13.69 16.74
N ALA A 130 -3.53 -12.98 15.64
CA ALA A 130 -2.44 -12.03 15.48
C ALA A 130 -2.37 -11.02 16.63
N GLY A 131 -1.16 -10.58 16.94
CA GLY A 131 -0.93 -9.42 17.78
C GLY A 131 -1.43 -8.11 17.18
N PRO A 132 -1.78 -7.11 18.01
CA PRO A 132 -1.97 -5.73 17.55
C PRO A 132 -0.67 -5.17 16.95
N ASP A 133 -0.71 -4.08 16.19
CA ASP A 133 0.46 -3.46 15.55
C ASP A 133 1.21 -4.32 14.51
N GLY A 134 0.50 -5.12 13.72
CA GLY A 134 1.10 -5.75 12.53
C GLY A 134 1.42 -7.24 12.62
N GLY A 135 0.88 -7.96 13.61
CA GLY A 135 1.10 -9.39 13.74
C GLY A 135 0.47 -10.20 12.61
N ASP A 136 1.17 -11.23 12.11
CA ASP A 136 0.57 -12.20 11.20
C ASP A 136 -0.38 -13.15 11.96
N GLY A 137 -1.39 -13.67 11.27
CA GLY A 137 -2.27 -14.68 11.83
C GLY A 137 -1.52 -15.99 12.10
N GLY A 138 -1.85 -16.66 13.20
CA GLY A 138 -1.28 -17.97 13.50
C GLY A 138 -1.74 -19.04 12.51
N ASN A 139 -0.88 -20.01 12.22
CA ASN A 139 -1.25 -21.15 11.38
C ASN A 139 -2.15 -22.13 12.15
N GLY A 140 -3.08 -22.77 11.46
CA GLY A 140 -3.85 -23.88 12.02
C GLY A 140 -2.99 -25.12 12.28
N GLY A 141 -3.38 -25.89 13.29
CA GLY A 141 -2.77 -27.17 13.63
C GLY A 141 -3.23 -28.28 12.69
N GLN A 142 -2.42 -29.33 12.55
CA GLN A 142 -2.81 -30.50 11.75
C GLN A 142 -3.91 -31.31 12.45
N GLY A 143 -4.81 -31.91 11.69
CA GLY A 143 -5.72 -32.93 12.19
C GLY A 143 -4.96 -34.18 12.60
N GLY A 144 -5.48 -34.87 13.61
CA GLY A 144 -4.96 -36.16 14.06
C GLY A 144 -5.41 -37.31 13.17
N ASP A 145 -4.74 -38.43 13.27
CA ASP A 145 -5.01 -39.59 12.43
C ASP A 145 -6.04 -40.53 13.07
N GLY A 146 -6.92 -41.11 12.26
CA GLY A 146 -7.84 -42.18 12.66
C GLY A 146 -7.36 -43.53 12.17
N PHE A 147 -7.31 -44.52 13.05
CA PHE A 147 -6.83 -45.88 12.73
C PHE A 147 -7.81 -46.96 13.17
N THR A 148 -8.02 -47.97 12.34
CA THR A 148 -8.66 -49.24 12.75
C THR A 148 -8.20 -50.41 11.88
N ASN A 149 -8.42 -51.64 12.36
CA ASN A 149 -8.05 -52.87 11.63
C ASN A 149 -9.23 -53.86 11.57
N GLY A 150 -10.45 -53.35 11.38
CA GLY A 150 -11.65 -54.18 11.32
C GLY A 150 -12.72 -53.63 10.40
N ALA A 151 -14.00 -53.81 10.76
CA ALA A 151 -15.13 -53.40 9.93
C ALA A 151 -15.60 -51.95 10.20
N GLY A 152 -15.16 -51.34 11.30
CA GLY A 152 -15.40 -49.94 11.64
C GLY A 152 -14.69 -48.97 10.69
N THR A 153 -14.91 -47.68 10.88
CA THR A 153 -14.36 -46.62 10.01
C THR A 153 -13.14 -45.97 10.62
N ALA A 154 -12.10 -45.77 9.82
CA ALA A 154 -10.97 -44.91 10.16
C ALA A 154 -11.21 -43.50 9.61
N THR A 155 -11.28 -42.48 10.47
CA THR A 155 -11.53 -41.09 10.05
C THR A 155 -10.43 -40.18 10.55
N GLY A 156 -9.71 -39.52 9.64
CA GLY A 156 -8.77 -38.46 9.97
C GLY A 156 -9.48 -37.22 10.50
N GLY A 157 -8.87 -36.55 11.46
CA GLY A 157 -9.35 -35.28 12.01
C GLY A 157 -9.14 -34.13 11.03
N LYS A 158 -9.97 -33.09 11.12
CA LYS A 158 -9.82 -31.91 10.26
C LYS A 158 -8.62 -31.06 10.66
N GLY A 159 -7.96 -30.42 9.70
CA GLY A 159 -6.98 -29.38 9.97
C GLY A 159 -7.63 -28.14 10.58
N GLY A 160 -6.91 -27.44 11.45
CA GLY A 160 -7.35 -26.19 12.05
C GLY A 160 -7.29 -25.04 11.05
N SER A 161 -8.16 -24.04 11.20
CA SER A 161 -8.11 -22.83 10.38
C SER A 161 -6.91 -21.94 10.77
N GLY A 162 -6.29 -21.29 9.78
CA GLY A 162 -5.37 -20.17 10.04
C GLY A 162 -6.13 -18.94 10.53
N ALA A 163 -5.48 -18.12 11.35
CA ALA A 163 -6.07 -16.88 11.86
C ALA A 163 -5.90 -15.73 10.87
N THR A 164 -6.76 -14.71 10.98
CA THR A 164 -6.58 -13.47 10.22
C THR A 164 -5.37 -12.68 10.71
N GLY A 165 -4.77 -11.88 9.83
CA GLY A 165 -3.78 -10.88 10.22
C GLY A 165 -4.32 -9.85 11.23
N GLY A 166 -3.42 -9.19 11.95
CA GLY A 166 -3.74 -8.24 13.01
C GLY A 166 -4.41 -6.96 12.50
N VAL A 167 -5.09 -6.24 13.39
CA VAL A 167 -5.92 -5.08 13.04
C VAL A 167 -5.15 -3.93 12.40
N ASP A 168 -3.88 -3.74 12.76
CA ASP A 168 -3.00 -2.69 12.21
C ASP A 168 -2.10 -3.21 11.07
N GLY A 169 -2.20 -4.50 10.76
CA GLY A 169 -1.45 -5.16 9.71
C GLY A 169 -1.21 -6.64 9.99
N GLY A 170 -0.90 -7.38 8.94
CA GLY A 170 -0.49 -8.78 9.03
C GLY A 170 -1.05 -9.65 7.92
N ALA A 171 -0.25 -10.61 7.48
CA ALA A 171 -0.71 -11.68 6.62
C ALA A 171 -1.64 -12.63 7.38
N GLY A 172 -2.49 -13.35 6.65
CA GLY A 172 -3.27 -14.43 7.22
C GLY A 172 -2.43 -15.68 7.46
N GLY A 173 -2.73 -16.42 8.52
CA GLY A 173 -2.10 -17.70 8.82
C GLY A 173 -2.55 -18.80 7.87
N ALA A 174 -1.69 -19.77 7.61
CA ALA A 174 -2.05 -20.94 6.80
C ALA A 174 -3.03 -21.85 7.55
N GLY A 175 -3.90 -22.53 6.82
CA GLY A 175 -4.70 -23.63 7.36
C GLY A 175 -3.85 -24.89 7.61
N GLY A 176 -4.24 -25.66 8.61
CA GLY A 176 -3.61 -26.94 8.95
C GLY A 176 -4.02 -28.04 7.98
N MET A 177 -3.17 -29.05 7.80
CA MET A 177 -3.53 -30.23 7.00
C MET A 177 -4.56 -31.10 7.74
N GLY A 178 -5.43 -31.76 6.99
CA GLY A 178 -6.27 -32.83 7.53
C GLY A 178 -5.44 -34.07 7.87
N GLY A 179 -5.91 -34.82 8.87
CA GLY A 179 -5.30 -36.05 9.33
C GLY A 179 -5.65 -37.25 8.44
N ILE A 180 -4.91 -38.33 8.61
CA ILE A 180 -5.05 -39.54 7.81
C ILE A 180 -6.20 -40.39 8.35
N GLY A 181 -7.01 -40.98 7.47
CA GLY A 181 -7.86 -42.12 7.80
C GLY A 181 -7.22 -43.41 7.30
N GLU A 182 -6.85 -44.32 8.20
CA GLU A 182 -6.17 -45.58 7.88
C GLU A 182 -6.90 -46.81 8.43
N ASN A 183 -7.43 -47.63 7.51
CA ASN A 183 -8.13 -48.87 7.82
C ASN A 183 -7.41 -50.10 7.23
N MET A 184 -6.78 -50.89 8.09
CA MET A 184 -6.10 -52.12 7.66
C MET A 184 -7.05 -53.33 7.54
N GLY A 185 -8.32 -53.16 7.93
CA GLY A 185 -9.36 -54.19 7.87
C GLY A 185 -10.29 -54.05 6.64
N ALA A 186 -11.53 -54.51 6.81
CA ALA A 186 -12.55 -54.50 5.76
C ALA A 186 -13.41 -53.23 5.72
N GLY A 187 -13.25 -52.34 6.70
CA GLY A 187 -14.03 -51.12 6.84
C GLY A 187 -13.51 -49.95 6.00
N PRO A 188 -14.28 -48.85 5.92
CA PRO A 188 -13.90 -47.68 5.15
C PRO A 188 -12.82 -46.83 5.85
N ALA A 189 -12.17 -45.98 5.06
CA ALA A 189 -11.21 -44.98 5.49
C ALA A 189 -11.61 -43.61 4.91
N VAL A 190 -11.55 -42.57 5.74
CA VAL A 190 -11.89 -41.19 5.39
C VAL A 190 -10.79 -40.26 5.88
N GLY A 191 -10.18 -39.50 4.97
CA GLY A 191 -9.20 -38.48 5.33
C GLY A 191 -9.88 -37.23 5.88
N GLY A 192 -9.20 -36.52 6.77
CA GLY A 192 -9.72 -35.27 7.32
C GLY A 192 -9.64 -34.12 6.32
N ASP A 193 -10.57 -33.17 6.37
CA ASP A 193 -10.46 -31.97 5.54
C ASP A 193 -9.29 -31.08 5.99
N GLY A 194 -8.65 -30.38 5.06
CA GLY A 194 -7.71 -29.30 5.37
C GLY A 194 -8.41 -28.07 5.92
N GLY A 195 -7.74 -27.33 6.80
CA GLY A 195 -8.25 -26.10 7.37
C GLY A 195 -8.15 -24.92 6.39
N ASP A 196 -9.03 -23.94 6.53
CA ASP A 196 -8.98 -22.73 5.71
C ASP A 196 -7.80 -21.83 6.08
N GLY A 197 -7.23 -21.15 5.09
CA GLY A 197 -6.27 -20.08 5.31
C GLY A 197 -6.95 -18.81 5.83
N GLY A 198 -6.32 -18.14 6.78
CA GLY A 198 -6.82 -16.88 7.32
C GLY A 198 -6.73 -15.75 6.30
N ALA A 199 -7.60 -14.76 6.38
CA ALA A 199 -7.48 -13.56 5.54
C ALA A 199 -6.27 -12.70 5.97
N GLY A 200 -5.63 -12.04 5.01
CA GLY A 200 -4.77 -10.90 5.32
C GLY A 200 -5.60 -9.78 5.94
N ASN A 201 -4.95 -8.88 6.67
CA ASN A 201 -5.67 -7.76 7.26
C ASN A 201 -6.45 -6.97 6.19
N GLY A 202 -7.75 -6.76 6.43
CA GLY A 202 -8.63 -5.99 5.56
C GLY A 202 -8.40 -4.48 5.63
N ALA A 203 -7.60 -3.99 6.58
CA ALA A 203 -7.19 -2.59 6.61
C ALA A 203 -6.33 -2.25 5.37
N LEU A 204 -6.35 -0.96 5.01
CA LEU A 204 -5.45 -0.43 4.00
C LEU A 204 -4.00 -0.68 4.43
N GLY A 205 -3.15 -1.04 3.47
CA GLY A 205 -1.72 -0.86 3.61
C GLY A 205 -1.40 0.58 4.06
N THR A 206 -0.26 0.76 4.69
CA THR A 206 0.13 2.09 5.18
C THR A 206 0.19 3.10 4.04
N ALA A 207 -0.36 4.28 4.27
CA ALA A 207 -0.41 5.33 3.25
C ALA A 207 0.97 5.96 3.01
N GLY A 208 1.20 6.43 1.78
CA GLY A 208 2.32 7.30 1.49
C GLY A 208 2.19 8.66 2.17
N GLY A 209 3.32 9.20 2.63
CA GLY A 209 3.43 10.55 3.18
C GLY A 209 3.21 11.62 2.11
N SER A 210 2.78 12.81 2.53
CA SER A 210 2.60 13.95 1.63
C SER A 210 3.94 14.53 1.16
N GLY A 211 3.98 15.07 -0.05
CA GLY A 211 5.10 15.86 -0.53
C GLY A 211 5.20 17.21 0.20
N GLY A 212 6.42 17.70 0.39
CA GLY A 212 6.70 19.01 0.96
C GLY A 212 6.40 20.16 -0.01
N THR A 213 6.17 21.35 0.52
CA THR A 213 5.91 22.55 -0.29
C THR A 213 7.16 23.00 -1.04
N GLY A 214 6.99 23.65 -2.20
CA GLY A 214 8.07 24.28 -2.94
C GLY A 214 8.53 25.61 -2.33
N GLY A 215 9.79 25.98 -2.54
CA GLY A 215 10.39 27.21 -2.02
C GLY A 215 9.83 28.46 -2.70
N ALA A 216 9.86 29.61 -2.02
CA ALA A 216 9.47 30.88 -2.66
C ALA A 216 10.51 31.31 -3.71
N GLY A 217 10.04 31.94 -4.79
CA GLY A 217 10.91 32.64 -5.74
C GLY A 217 11.51 33.91 -5.14
N GLY A 218 12.73 34.24 -5.52
CA GLY A 218 13.43 35.45 -5.08
C GLY A 218 12.87 36.70 -5.75
N HIS A 219 12.95 37.84 -5.07
CA HIS A 219 12.52 39.11 -5.66
C HIS A 219 13.50 39.59 -6.73
N GLY A 220 12.99 40.27 -7.76
CA GLY A 220 13.82 40.98 -8.71
C GLY A 220 14.47 42.21 -8.09
N GLY A 221 15.70 42.50 -8.51
CA GLY A 221 16.45 43.67 -8.06
C GLY A 221 15.92 44.96 -8.66
N LYS A 222 16.17 46.09 -8.00
CA LYS A 222 15.77 47.42 -8.47
C LYS A 222 16.65 47.90 -9.63
N GLY A 223 16.06 48.58 -10.61
CA GLY A 223 16.79 49.33 -11.63
C GLY A 223 17.51 50.55 -11.04
N GLY A 224 18.46 51.10 -11.78
CA GLY A 224 19.28 52.25 -11.37
C GLY A 224 18.42 53.49 -11.17
N MET A 225 18.81 54.35 -10.22
CA MET A 225 18.01 55.49 -9.76
C MET A 225 17.47 56.40 -10.87
N PHE A 226 18.23 56.61 -11.94
CA PHE A 226 17.83 57.50 -13.03
C PHE A 226 17.27 56.70 -14.20
N ILE A 227 18.05 55.74 -14.69
CA ILE A 227 17.65 54.93 -15.85
C ILE A 227 17.95 53.47 -15.55
N GLY A 228 16.92 52.63 -15.69
CA GLY A 228 17.08 51.22 -15.41
C GLY A 228 15.76 50.48 -15.33
N ASN A 229 15.72 49.28 -15.89
CA ASN A 229 14.57 48.41 -15.71
C ASN A 229 14.68 47.68 -14.37
N GLY A 230 13.54 47.37 -13.76
CA GLY A 230 13.52 46.45 -12.65
C GLY A 230 13.80 45.02 -13.10
N GLY A 231 14.49 44.23 -12.27
CA GLY A 231 14.71 42.82 -12.52
C GLY A 231 13.43 42.01 -12.36
N ALA A 232 13.27 40.94 -13.13
CA ALA A 232 12.13 40.03 -12.95
C ALA A 232 12.21 39.31 -11.60
N GLY A 233 11.08 39.02 -10.99
CA GLY A 233 11.01 38.10 -9.85
C GLY A 233 11.21 36.66 -10.29
N GLY A 234 11.81 35.85 -9.44
CA GLY A 234 12.02 34.43 -9.67
C GLY A 234 10.75 33.62 -9.48
N ALA A 235 10.63 32.50 -10.18
CA ALA A 235 9.48 31.62 -10.04
C ALA A 235 9.48 30.88 -8.69
N GLY A 236 8.31 30.51 -8.20
CA GLY A 236 8.18 29.57 -7.08
C GLY A 236 8.75 28.20 -7.44
N GLY A 237 9.26 27.50 -6.43
CA GLY A 237 9.72 26.12 -6.54
C GLY A 237 8.56 25.14 -6.69
N THR A 238 8.81 23.98 -7.28
CA THR A 238 7.77 22.95 -7.41
C THR A 238 7.50 22.29 -6.06
N GLY A 239 6.27 21.86 -5.80
CA GLY A 239 5.98 20.96 -4.69
C GLY A 239 6.65 19.61 -4.86
N GLY A 240 6.92 18.92 -3.75
CA GLY A 240 7.45 17.58 -3.73
C GLY A 240 6.41 16.53 -4.13
N THR A 241 6.84 15.39 -4.66
CA THR A 241 5.93 14.30 -5.00
C THR A 241 5.37 13.65 -3.73
N GLY A 242 4.14 13.15 -3.75
CA GLY A 242 3.63 12.30 -2.68
C GLY A 242 4.33 10.94 -2.65
N GLY A 243 4.44 10.33 -1.48
CA GLY A 243 5.03 9.00 -1.30
C GLY A 243 4.11 7.89 -1.81
N THR A 244 4.66 6.72 -2.14
CA THR A 244 3.85 5.58 -2.56
C THR A 244 3.16 4.91 -1.37
N GLY A 245 1.94 4.40 -1.55
CA GLY A 245 1.30 3.54 -0.55
C GLY A 245 1.97 2.16 -0.45
N ALA A 246 1.93 1.53 0.73
CA ALA A 246 2.44 0.18 0.93
C ALA A 246 1.52 -0.88 0.33
N ALA A 247 2.05 -2.08 0.07
CA ALA A 247 1.24 -3.19 -0.39
C ALA A 247 0.20 -3.62 0.67
N GLY A 248 -0.88 -4.25 0.23
CA GLY A 248 -1.80 -4.96 1.12
C GLY A 248 -1.19 -6.27 1.62
N TYR A 249 -1.76 -6.82 2.69
CA TYR A 249 -1.25 -8.04 3.31
C TYR A 249 -1.75 -9.30 2.61
N ALA A 250 -0.94 -10.35 2.53
CA ALA A 250 -1.33 -11.59 1.86
C ALA A 250 -2.36 -12.40 2.67
N GLY A 251 -3.24 -13.11 1.98
CA GLY A 251 -4.05 -14.17 2.57
C GLY A 251 -3.24 -15.44 2.83
N GLY A 252 -3.66 -16.21 3.83
CA GLY A 252 -3.07 -17.49 4.19
C GLY A 252 -3.46 -18.60 3.22
N VAL A 253 -2.58 -19.57 3.04
CA VAL A 253 -2.85 -20.74 2.17
C VAL A 253 -3.78 -21.72 2.89
N GLY A 254 -4.73 -22.32 2.17
CA GLY A 254 -5.56 -23.41 2.67
C GLY A 254 -4.77 -24.69 2.89
N GLY A 255 -5.07 -25.43 3.96
CA GLY A 255 -4.41 -26.69 4.29
C GLY A 255 -4.80 -27.81 3.34
N ALA A 256 -3.91 -28.78 3.11
CA ALA A 256 -4.24 -29.94 2.30
C ALA A 256 -5.22 -30.88 3.02
N GLY A 257 -6.07 -31.57 2.25
CA GLY A 257 -6.88 -32.67 2.75
C GLY A 257 -6.01 -33.88 3.11
N GLY A 258 -6.42 -34.57 4.16
CA GLY A 258 -5.78 -35.79 4.65
C GLY A 258 -6.06 -36.98 3.74
N PRO A 259 -5.12 -37.91 3.60
CA PRO A 259 -5.32 -39.11 2.80
C PRO A 259 -6.25 -40.13 3.49
N ALA A 260 -6.84 -41.00 2.68
CA ALA A 260 -7.58 -42.18 3.11
C ALA A 260 -6.94 -43.46 2.56
N VAL A 261 -6.66 -44.41 3.44
CA VAL A 261 -6.05 -45.69 3.07
C VAL A 261 -6.87 -46.81 3.66
N SER A 262 -7.55 -47.59 2.81
CA SER A 262 -8.20 -48.83 3.21
C SER A 262 -7.59 -50.02 2.48
N SER A 263 -7.43 -51.16 3.18
CA SER A 263 -6.88 -52.38 2.58
C SER A 263 -7.88 -53.13 1.70
N SER A 264 -9.18 -53.04 2.02
CA SER A 264 -10.24 -53.74 1.31
C SER A 264 -11.61 -53.06 1.35
N GLY A 265 -11.82 -52.08 2.23
CA GLY A 265 -12.99 -51.20 2.23
C GLY A 265 -12.80 -49.94 1.37
N ASP A 266 -13.79 -49.05 1.38
CA ASP A 266 -13.78 -47.83 0.57
C ASP A 266 -12.86 -46.76 1.17
N GLY A 267 -12.23 -45.95 0.32
CA GLY A 267 -11.35 -44.85 0.72
C GLY A 267 -11.89 -43.53 0.21
N THR A 268 -12.02 -42.51 1.08
CA THR A 268 -12.42 -41.15 0.67
C THR A 268 -11.42 -40.13 1.20
N GLY A 269 -10.63 -39.53 0.33
CA GLY A 269 -9.69 -38.49 0.73
C GLY A 269 -10.40 -37.24 1.25
N GLY A 270 -9.78 -36.52 2.18
CA GLY A 270 -10.33 -35.27 2.70
C GLY A 270 -10.22 -34.14 1.69
N ASN A 271 -11.09 -33.14 1.76
CA ASN A 271 -11.00 -31.99 0.87
C ASN A 271 -9.88 -31.05 1.32
N GLY A 272 -9.29 -30.28 0.41
CA GLY A 272 -8.40 -29.17 0.78
C GLY A 272 -9.14 -28.04 1.50
N GLY A 273 -8.43 -27.08 2.08
CA GLY A 273 -8.99 -25.86 2.66
C GLY A 273 -9.08 -24.71 1.66
N LEU A 274 -9.89 -23.70 1.93
CA LEU A 274 -9.95 -22.48 1.13
C LEU A 274 -8.70 -21.62 1.37
N GLY A 275 -8.28 -20.90 0.33
CA GLY A 275 -7.28 -19.84 0.49
C GLY A 275 -7.88 -18.56 1.08
N GLY A 276 -7.11 -17.85 1.90
CA GLY A 276 -7.51 -16.60 2.53
C GLY A 276 -7.51 -15.40 1.57
N LEU A 277 -8.34 -14.40 1.83
CA LEU A 277 -8.38 -13.17 1.02
C LEU A 277 -7.12 -12.30 1.24
N GLY A 278 -6.68 -11.61 0.19
CA GLY A 278 -5.65 -10.56 0.29
C GLY A 278 -6.22 -9.22 0.79
N GLY A 279 -5.39 -8.47 1.50
CA GLY A 279 -5.68 -7.14 2.05
C GLY A 279 -5.56 -6.00 1.03
N VAL A 280 -6.10 -4.83 1.33
CA VAL A 280 -6.11 -3.70 0.38
C VAL A 280 -4.78 -2.94 0.42
N GLY A 281 -4.27 -2.50 -0.73
CA GLY A 281 -3.08 -1.64 -0.81
C GLY A 281 -3.30 -0.26 -0.18
N GLY A 282 -2.24 0.36 0.34
CA GLY A 282 -2.29 1.69 0.93
C GLY A 282 -2.49 2.81 -0.08
N SER A 283 -3.08 3.92 0.31
CA SER A 283 -3.21 5.07 -0.60
C SER A 283 -1.87 5.74 -0.86
N GLY A 284 -1.67 6.27 -2.06
CA GLY A 284 -0.57 7.18 -2.34
C GLY A 284 -0.72 8.50 -1.57
N GLY A 285 0.41 9.12 -1.21
CA GLY A 285 0.44 10.40 -0.52
C GLY A 285 0.07 11.56 -1.44
N THR A 286 -0.42 12.67 -0.89
CA THR A 286 -0.71 13.86 -1.70
C THR A 286 0.59 14.52 -2.17
N GLY A 287 0.57 15.13 -3.35
CA GLY A 287 1.65 16.00 -3.80
C GLY A 287 1.74 17.27 -2.94
N GLY A 288 2.95 17.79 -2.76
CA GLY A 288 3.17 19.04 -2.06
C GLY A 288 2.73 20.25 -2.88
N SER A 289 2.43 21.38 -2.23
CA SER A 289 2.06 22.59 -2.97
C SER A 289 3.26 23.25 -3.63
N GLY A 290 3.04 23.95 -4.75
CA GLY A 290 4.05 24.83 -5.34
C GLY A 290 4.34 26.04 -4.46
N GLY A 291 5.56 26.58 -4.57
CA GLY A 291 5.98 27.80 -3.89
C GLY A 291 5.39 29.06 -4.50
N ILE A 292 5.40 30.17 -3.77
CA ILE A 292 4.96 31.47 -4.31
C ILE A 292 6.00 32.07 -5.26
N GLY A 293 5.55 32.85 -6.24
CA GLY A 293 6.44 33.61 -7.11
C GLY A 293 7.03 34.84 -6.42
N GLY A 294 8.25 35.23 -6.79
CA GLY A 294 8.91 36.42 -6.27
C GLY A 294 8.41 37.69 -6.96
N ASN A 295 8.23 38.79 -6.22
CA ASN A 295 7.90 40.09 -6.82
C ASN A 295 8.99 40.60 -7.79
N GLY A 296 8.59 41.34 -8.82
CA GLY A 296 9.49 42.07 -9.69
C GLY A 296 10.12 43.29 -9.01
N GLY A 297 11.30 43.66 -9.47
CA GLY A 297 12.02 44.86 -9.03
C GLY A 297 11.39 46.13 -9.57
N ALA A 298 11.49 47.24 -8.84
CA ALA A 298 11.07 48.54 -9.36
C ALA A 298 12.10 49.04 -10.38
N ALA A 299 11.64 49.82 -11.36
CA ALA A 299 12.48 50.55 -12.30
C ALA A 299 13.22 51.73 -11.64
N GLY A 300 14.09 52.37 -12.42
CA GLY A 300 14.61 53.69 -12.13
C GLY A 300 13.53 54.75 -12.08
N ALA A 301 13.76 55.82 -11.30
CA ALA A 301 12.74 56.82 -11.01
C ALA A 301 12.37 57.67 -12.24
N PHE A 302 13.30 57.86 -13.20
CA PHE A 302 13.06 58.70 -14.37
C PHE A 302 12.68 57.90 -15.62
N ILE A 303 13.53 56.99 -16.09
CA ILE A 303 13.22 56.13 -17.25
C ILE A 303 13.41 54.66 -16.88
N GLY A 304 12.39 53.85 -17.12
CA GLY A 304 12.52 52.40 -17.00
C GLY A 304 11.21 51.67 -16.76
N ILE A 305 11.18 50.41 -17.16
CA ILE A 305 10.04 49.52 -16.92
C ILE A 305 10.25 48.69 -15.66
N GLY A 306 9.19 48.53 -14.86
CA GLY A 306 9.22 47.65 -13.69
C GLY A 306 9.43 46.20 -14.10
N GLY A 307 10.11 45.42 -13.28
CA GLY A 307 10.32 44.01 -13.53
C GLY A 307 9.03 43.22 -13.39
N ALA A 308 8.84 42.19 -14.21
CA ALA A 308 7.70 41.29 -14.06
C ALA A 308 7.80 40.49 -12.74
N GLY A 309 6.66 40.18 -12.13
CA GLY A 309 6.61 39.21 -11.04
C GLY A 309 6.86 37.79 -11.54
N GLY A 310 7.49 36.97 -10.71
CA GLY A 310 7.72 35.55 -10.99
C GLY A 310 6.43 34.74 -10.86
N ALA A 311 6.30 33.68 -11.66
CA ALA A 311 5.15 32.78 -11.55
C ALA A 311 5.16 32.00 -10.23
N GLY A 312 3.99 31.60 -9.74
CA GLY A 312 3.90 30.57 -8.71
C GLY A 312 4.45 29.23 -9.21
N GLY A 313 5.01 28.43 -8.31
CA GLY A 313 5.56 27.12 -8.60
C GLY A 313 4.48 26.08 -8.87
N LEU A 314 4.81 25.02 -9.59
CA LEU A 314 3.88 23.91 -9.84
C LEU A 314 3.63 23.10 -8.57
N GLY A 315 2.42 22.57 -8.42
CA GLY A 315 2.16 21.52 -7.41
C GLY A 315 2.91 20.23 -7.74
N GLY A 316 3.29 19.49 -6.70
CA GLY A 316 3.91 18.18 -6.84
C GLY A 316 2.92 17.10 -7.28
N THR A 317 3.40 16.04 -7.90
CA THR A 317 2.53 14.92 -8.28
C THR A 317 2.06 14.15 -7.05
N GLY A 318 0.84 13.62 -7.09
CA GLY A 318 0.40 12.64 -6.09
C GLY A 318 1.22 11.35 -6.16
N GLY A 319 1.32 10.65 -5.04
CA GLY A 319 1.99 9.37 -4.91
C GLY A 319 1.17 8.22 -5.50
N ILE A 320 1.83 7.13 -5.87
CA ILE A 320 1.16 5.95 -6.42
C ILE A 320 0.49 5.15 -5.29
N GLY A 321 -0.71 4.62 -5.51
CA GLY A 321 -1.34 3.68 -4.61
C GLY A 321 -0.57 2.37 -4.48
N GLY A 322 -0.60 1.75 -3.31
CA GLY A 322 0.03 0.46 -3.05
C GLY A 322 -0.69 -0.69 -3.76
N ILE A 323 0.04 -1.75 -4.06
CA ILE A 323 -0.54 -2.94 -4.70
C ILE A 323 -1.41 -3.68 -3.68
N GLY A 324 -2.54 -4.26 -4.09
CA GLY A 324 -3.32 -5.14 -3.22
C GLY A 324 -2.55 -6.40 -2.79
N GLY A 325 -2.87 -6.94 -1.62
CA GLY A 325 -2.29 -8.17 -1.11
C GLY A 325 -2.70 -9.38 -1.95
N ALA A 326 -1.82 -10.36 -2.09
CA ALA A 326 -2.18 -11.58 -2.80
C ALA A 326 -3.22 -12.40 -2.01
N GLY A 327 -4.14 -13.05 -2.70
CA GLY A 327 -4.96 -14.09 -2.11
C GLY A 327 -4.14 -15.36 -1.86
N GLY A 328 -4.48 -16.11 -0.82
CA GLY A 328 -3.85 -17.38 -0.51
C GLY A 328 -4.28 -18.48 -1.47
N ASN A 329 -3.41 -19.45 -1.76
CA ASN A 329 -3.81 -20.61 -2.57
C ASN A 329 -4.80 -21.50 -1.79
N GLY A 330 -5.66 -22.20 -2.51
CA GLY A 330 -6.47 -23.27 -1.93
C GLY A 330 -5.62 -24.51 -1.66
N GLY A 331 -6.05 -25.30 -0.69
CA GLY A 331 -5.45 -26.59 -0.37
C GLY A 331 -5.82 -27.65 -1.39
N GLY A 332 -4.89 -28.57 -1.65
CA GLY A 332 -5.16 -29.76 -2.46
C GLY A 332 -5.98 -30.80 -1.69
N GLY A 333 -6.73 -31.63 -2.42
CA GLY A 333 -7.46 -32.75 -1.86
C GLY A 333 -6.56 -33.93 -1.48
N GLY A 334 -6.98 -34.70 -0.49
CA GLY A 334 -6.29 -35.88 0.00
C GLY A 334 -6.42 -37.06 -0.96
N SER A 335 -5.37 -37.88 -1.06
CA SER A 335 -5.42 -39.10 -1.89
C SER A 335 -6.19 -40.22 -1.20
N ALA A 336 -6.76 -41.14 -1.97
CA ALA A 336 -7.50 -42.30 -1.48
C ALA A 336 -7.00 -43.61 -2.09
N SER A 337 -7.01 -44.69 -1.29
CA SER A 337 -6.78 -46.07 -1.72
C SER A 337 -7.74 -47.03 -1.00
N GLY A 338 -8.10 -48.13 -1.66
CA GLY A 338 -9.11 -49.09 -1.18
C GLY A 338 -9.95 -49.70 -2.30
N GLY A 339 -11.08 -50.32 -1.94
CA GLY A 339 -12.04 -50.95 -2.84
C GLY A 339 -12.66 -49.95 -3.82
N ALA A 340 -13.54 -49.07 -3.34
CA ALA A 340 -13.89 -47.83 -4.05
C ALA A 340 -13.12 -46.66 -3.43
N ALA A 341 -12.02 -46.27 -4.07
CA ALA A 341 -11.21 -45.12 -3.64
C ALA A 341 -11.60 -43.84 -4.40
N VAL A 342 -11.99 -42.80 -3.67
CA VAL A 342 -12.34 -41.47 -4.19
C VAL A 342 -11.38 -40.44 -3.59
N GLY A 343 -10.57 -39.79 -4.42
CA GLY A 343 -9.73 -38.69 -3.95
C GLY A 343 -10.58 -37.50 -3.47
N GLY A 344 -10.08 -36.76 -2.47
CA GLY A 344 -10.75 -35.55 -2.00
C GLY A 344 -10.64 -34.42 -3.02
N ASP A 345 -11.56 -33.45 -2.94
CA ASP A 345 -11.52 -32.30 -3.85
C ASP A 345 -10.47 -31.28 -3.37
N GLY A 346 -9.78 -30.65 -4.33
CA GLY A 346 -9.03 -29.43 -4.06
C GLY A 346 -9.99 -28.25 -3.89
N ASN A 347 -9.60 -27.24 -3.12
CA ASN A 347 -10.43 -26.07 -2.86
C ASN A 347 -9.92 -24.81 -3.56
N THR A 348 -10.78 -23.79 -3.67
CA THR A 348 -10.44 -22.54 -4.37
C THR A 348 -9.46 -21.68 -3.59
N GLY A 349 -8.58 -20.98 -4.32
CA GLY A 349 -7.76 -19.92 -3.73
C GLY A 349 -8.59 -18.69 -3.36
N GLY A 350 -8.03 -17.88 -2.47
CA GLY A 350 -8.62 -16.63 -2.02
C GLY A 350 -8.47 -15.51 -3.06
N VAL A 351 -9.41 -14.57 -3.04
CA VAL A 351 -9.39 -13.38 -3.90
C VAL A 351 -8.24 -12.45 -3.52
N GLY A 352 -7.57 -11.88 -4.51
CA GLY A 352 -6.56 -10.84 -4.29
C GLY A 352 -7.18 -9.54 -3.77
N GLY A 353 -6.47 -8.83 -2.91
CA GLY A 353 -6.94 -7.57 -2.37
C GLY A 353 -6.95 -6.45 -3.42
N MET A 354 -7.78 -5.43 -3.22
CA MET A 354 -7.80 -4.27 -4.12
C MET A 354 -6.50 -3.46 -4.02
N GLY A 355 -6.11 -2.80 -5.12
CA GLY A 355 -5.07 -1.80 -5.09
C GLY A 355 -5.49 -0.56 -4.32
N GLY A 356 -4.53 0.12 -3.70
CA GLY A 356 -4.74 1.40 -3.03
C GLY A 356 -5.02 2.52 -4.02
N THR A 357 -5.71 3.57 -3.58
CA THR A 357 -5.95 4.74 -4.44
C THR A 357 -4.67 5.54 -4.67
N GLY A 358 -4.56 6.19 -5.83
CA GLY A 358 -3.51 7.17 -6.07
C GLY A 358 -3.70 8.41 -5.22
N GLY A 359 -2.60 9.05 -4.84
CA GLY A 359 -2.61 10.30 -4.10
C GLY A 359 -3.07 11.48 -4.96
N VAL A 360 -3.70 12.47 -4.34
CA VAL A 360 -4.11 13.70 -5.05
C VAL A 360 -2.88 14.52 -5.42
N GLY A 361 -2.89 15.19 -6.56
CA GLY A 361 -1.84 16.14 -6.93
C GLY A 361 -1.80 17.33 -5.97
N GLY A 362 -0.62 17.92 -5.80
CA GLY A 362 -0.45 19.11 -4.99
C GLY A 362 -1.06 20.34 -5.63
N ALA A 363 -1.50 21.30 -4.82
CA ALA A 363 -1.95 22.59 -5.36
C ALA A 363 -0.80 23.37 -5.99
N GLY A 364 -1.09 24.19 -7.00
CA GLY A 364 -0.10 25.14 -7.50
C GLY A 364 0.23 26.24 -6.48
N GLY A 365 1.30 26.99 -6.75
CA GLY A 365 1.65 28.19 -6.00
C GLY A 365 0.51 29.20 -6.09
N VAL A 366 -0.13 29.45 -4.95
CA VAL A 366 -1.40 30.18 -4.85
C VAL A 366 -1.33 31.66 -5.25
N THR A 367 -0.12 32.22 -5.34
CA THR A 367 0.12 33.61 -5.74
C THR A 367 1.40 33.70 -6.56
N GLY A 368 1.33 34.30 -7.75
CA GLY A 368 2.51 34.81 -8.44
C GLY A 368 3.02 36.08 -7.78
N GLY A 369 4.24 36.49 -8.11
CA GLY A 369 4.81 37.74 -7.61
C GLY A 369 4.09 38.95 -8.20
N ASN A 370 4.03 40.04 -7.46
CA ASN A 370 3.59 41.31 -8.02
C ASN A 370 4.62 41.85 -9.00
N GLY A 371 4.17 42.57 -10.04
CA GLY A 371 5.07 43.34 -10.88
C GLY A 371 5.66 44.53 -10.13
N GLY A 372 6.87 44.93 -10.52
CA GLY A 372 7.52 46.10 -9.97
C GLY A 372 6.97 47.41 -10.53
N SER A 373 7.11 48.51 -9.81
CA SER A 373 6.70 49.83 -10.29
C SER A 373 7.60 50.33 -11.44
N GLY A 374 7.03 51.05 -12.40
CA GLY A 374 7.76 51.75 -13.47
C GLY A 374 8.32 53.11 -13.03
N GLY A 375 9.15 53.72 -13.87
CA GLY A 375 9.64 55.09 -13.71
C GLY A 375 8.64 56.14 -14.19
N LEU A 376 9.00 57.43 -14.06
CA LEU A 376 8.21 58.55 -14.58
C LEU A 376 7.87 58.37 -16.08
N ILE A 377 8.86 57.87 -16.84
CA ILE A 377 8.73 57.46 -18.23
C ILE A 377 8.94 55.94 -18.28
N GLY A 378 7.85 55.20 -18.09
CA GLY A 378 7.86 53.74 -18.17
C GLY A 378 6.60 53.13 -17.59
N PHE A 379 6.48 51.81 -17.74
CA PHE A 379 5.33 51.04 -17.26
C PHE A 379 5.70 50.19 -16.06
N ALA A 380 4.72 49.91 -15.20
CA ALA A 380 4.86 48.87 -14.20
C ALA A 380 5.04 47.49 -14.88
N GLY A 381 5.76 46.60 -14.22
CA GLY A 381 5.85 45.21 -14.62
C GLY A 381 4.51 44.50 -14.44
N ALA A 382 4.27 43.46 -15.24
CA ALA A 382 3.13 42.59 -15.03
C ALA A 382 3.31 41.73 -13.77
N GLY A 383 2.20 41.36 -13.11
CA GLY A 383 2.21 40.32 -12.09
C GLY A 383 2.51 38.95 -12.69
N GLY A 384 3.11 38.07 -11.90
CA GLY A 384 3.28 36.67 -12.23
C GLY A 384 1.96 35.91 -12.13
N GLY A 385 1.78 34.91 -12.99
CA GLY A 385 0.65 33.99 -12.89
C GLY A 385 0.75 33.07 -11.66
N THR A 386 -0.36 32.45 -11.29
CA THR A 386 -0.38 31.36 -10.31
C THR A 386 0.32 30.11 -10.88
N GLY A 387 0.73 29.22 -9.98
CA GLY A 387 1.24 27.92 -10.37
C GLY A 387 0.11 26.98 -10.80
N GLY A 388 0.37 26.10 -11.76
CA GLY A 388 -0.50 24.98 -12.07
C GLY A 388 -0.51 23.94 -10.95
N GLY A 389 -1.64 23.25 -10.76
CA GLY A 389 -1.72 22.09 -9.88
C GLY A 389 -0.88 20.92 -10.39
N GLY A 390 -0.43 20.06 -9.48
CA GLY A 390 0.22 18.81 -9.80
C GLY A 390 -0.76 17.76 -10.29
N THR A 391 -0.29 16.77 -11.03
CA THR A 391 -1.14 15.64 -11.45
C THR A 391 -1.40 14.72 -10.26
N GLY A 392 -2.55 14.04 -10.27
CA GLY A 392 -2.78 12.93 -9.34
C GLY A 392 -1.80 11.78 -9.59
N GLY A 393 -1.60 10.97 -8.56
CA GLY A 393 -0.84 9.72 -8.65
C GLY A 393 -1.67 8.61 -9.27
N GLN A 394 -1.01 7.59 -9.78
CA GLN A 394 -1.71 6.41 -10.30
C GLN A 394 -2.31 5.59 -9.15
N GLY A 395 -3.42 4.91 -9.40
CA GLY A 395 -3.91 3.88 -8.50
C GLY A 395 -2.94 2.69 -8.45
N GLY A 396 -2.96 1.98 -7.34
CA GLY A 396 -2.24 0.72 -7.18
C GLY A 396 -2.86 -0.39 -8.00
N LEU A 397 -2.06 -1.37 -8.39
CA LEU A 397 -2.60 -2.58 -9.01
C LEU A 397 -3.36 -3.41 -7.97
N GLY A 398 -4.34 -4.19 -8.41
CA GLY A 398 -4.92 -5.22 -7.55
C GLY A 398 -3.91 -6.33 -7.26
N GLY A 399 -4.11 -7.01 -6.14
CA GLY A 399 -3.37 -8.20 -5.77
C GLY A 399 -3.73 -9.37 -6.67
N GLN A 400 -2.79 -10.27 -6.90
CA GLN A 400 -3.10 -11.53 -7.58
C GLN A 400 -4.01 -12.36 -6.68
N GLY A 401 -5.00 -13.05 -7.25
CA GLY A 401 -5.71 -14.05 -6.47
C GLY A 401 -4.95 -15.36 -6.40
N GLY A 402 -5.36 -16.22 -5.47
CA GLY A 402 -4.73 -17.51 -5.22
C GLY A 402 -5.16 -18.57 -6.22
N ASN A 403 -4.26 -19.49 -6.51
CA ASN A 403 -4.58 -20.67 -7.31
C ASN A 403 -5.52 -21.60 -6.53
N GLY A 404 -6.37 -22.35 -7.24
CA GLY A 404 -7.06 -23.50 -6.65
C GLY A 404 -6.07 -24.64 -6.34
N GLY A 405 -6.42 -25.49 -5.38
CA GLY A 405 -5.67 -26.70 -5.07
C GLY A 405 -6.00 -27.85 -6.03
N ASP A 406 -5.06 -28.77 -6.22
CA ASP A 406 -5.29 -29.95 -7.05
C ASP A 406 -6.24 -30.96 -6.35
N GLY A 407 -6.93 -31.78 -7.12
CA GLY A 407 -7.74 -32.89 -6.59
C GLY A 407 -6.86 -34.03 -6.13
N GLY A 408 -7.34 -34.80 -5.15
CA GLY A 408 -6.67 -35.99 -4.65
C GLY A 408 -6.71 -37.15 -5.64
N ASN A 409 -5.73 -38.05 -5.57
CA ASN A 409 -5.71 -39.25 -6.42
C ASN A 409 -6.62 -40.35 -5.84
N GLY A 410 -7.29 -41.13 -6.70
CA GLY A 410 -8.13 -42.28 -6.32
C GLY A 410 -8.54 -43.10 -7.55
N VAL A 411 -9.29 -44.19 -7.35
CA VAL A 411 -9.93 -44.93 -8.46
C VAL A 411 -10.88 -44.00 -9.23
N THR A 412 -11.62 -43.19 -8.47
CA THR A 412 -12.19 -41.93 -8.96
C THR A 412 -11.32 -40.82 -8.41
N GLY A 413 -10.64 -40.06 -9.27
CA GLY A 413 -9.87 -38.89 -8.83
C GLY A 413 -10.80 -37.83 -8.24
N GLY A 414 -10.29 -37.09 -7.26
CA GLY A 414 -10.94 -35.88 -6.75
C GLY A 414 -10.92 -34.78 -7.80
N GLN A 415 -11.88 -33.87 -7.74
CA GLN A 415 -11.90 -32.70 -8.60
C GLN A 415 -10.83 -31.72 -8.11
N GLY A 416 -10.06 -31.15 -9.03
CA GLY A 416 -9.27 -29.96 -8.71
C GLY A 416 -10.18 -28.82 -8.29
N GLY A 417 -9.68 -27.97 -7.40
CA GLY A 417 -10.28 -26.68 -7.13
C GLY A 417 -10.51 -25.95 -8.44
N ASN A 418 -11.70 -25.36 -8.62
CA ASN A 418 -12.10 -24.83 -9.91
C ASN A 418 -11.09 -23.77 -10.39
N LEU A 419 -10.26 -24.08 -11.40
CA LEU A 419 -9.27 -23.16 -11.96
C LEU A 419 -9.94 -21.88 -12.50
N ALA A 420 -11.19 -21.96 -12.95
CA ALA A 420 -11.97 -20.80 -13.41
C ALA A 420 -12.51 -19.92 -12.25
N LEU A 421 -12.42 -20.41 -11.00
CA LEU A 421 -12.67 -19.69 -9.76
C LEU A 421 -11.43 -19.61 -8.86
N GLY A 422 -10.23 -19.88 -9.39
CA GLY A 422 -9.00 -19.40 -8.76
C GLY A 422 -9.22 -17.93 -8.43
N GLY A 423 -8.83 -17.50 -7.23
CA GLY A 423 -9.24 -16.22 -6.68
C GLY A 423 -9.10 -15.13 -7.73
N ALA A 424 -10.16 -14.34 -7.93
CA ALA A 424 -10.06 -13.22 -8.86
C ALA A 424 -8.91 -12.32 -8.39
N GLY A 425 -8.14 -11.77 -9.34
CA GLY A 425 -7.26 -10.67 -9.02
C GLY A 425 -8.09 -9.51 -8.46
N GLY A 426 -7.53 -8.78 -7.50
CA GLY A 426 -8.18 -7.58 -6.99
C GLY A 426 -8.34 -6.53 -8.08
N ASN A 427 -9.27 -5.61 -7.90
CA ASN A 427 -9.39 -4.47 -8.78
C ASN A 427 -8.22 -3.51 -8.55
N GLY A 428 -7.74 -2.86 -9.61
CA GLY A 428 -6.84 -1.72 -9.46
C GLY A 428 -7.52 -0.58 -8.69
N GLY A 429 -6.74 0.16 -7.91
CA GLY A 429 -7.20 1.37 -7.25
C GLY A 429 -7.49 2.49 -8.26
N ALA A 430 -8.35 3.42 -7.87
CA ALA A 430 -8.60 4.61 -8.67
C ALA A 430 -7.33 5.49 -8.72
N GLY A 431 -7.10 6.14 -9.87
CA GLY A 431 -6.12 7.22 -9.96
C GLY A 431 -6.52 8.40 -9.06
N GLY A 432 -5.52 9.11 -8.55
CA GLY A 432 -5.72 10.35 -7.82
C GLY A 432 -6.19 11.47 -8.74
N SER A 433 -6.95 12.40 -8.17
CA SER A 433 -7.36 13.61 -8.89
C SER A 433 -6.17 14.59 -9.05
N PRO A 434 -6.13 15.40 -10.12
CA PRO A 434 -5.25 16.56 -10.20
C PRO A 434 -5.43 17.48 -8.99
N GLY A 435 -4.34 18.12 -8.55
CA GLY A 435 -4.40 19.19 -7.57
C GLY A 435 -5.14 20.40 -8.14
N GLY A 436 -5.87 21.12 -7.28
CA GLY A 436 -6.59 22.31 -7.71
C GLY A 436 -5.64 23.36 -8.31
N SER A 437 -5.96 23.87 -9.50
CA SER A 437 -5.47 25.18 -9.93
C SER A 437 -6.24 26.22 -9.15
N ALA A 438 -5.57 26.98 -8.28
CA ALA A 438 -6.19 28.19 -7.75
C ALA A 438 -6.29 29.20 -8.91
N GLY A 439 -7.50 29.36 -9.46
CA GLY A 439 -7.79 30.37 -10.47
C GLY A 439 -8.99 30.13 -11.40
N PHE A 440 -10.20 29.93 -10.88
CA PHE A 440 -11.36 30.47 -11.60
C PHE A 440 -11.46 31.97 -11.28
N GLN A 441 -10.95 32.82 -12.17
CA GLN A 441 -11.38 34.22 -12.26
C GLN A 441 -11.66 34.57 -13.73
N GLY A 442 -12.95 34.69 -14.02
CA GLY A 442 -13.52 35.23 -15.25
C GLY A 442 -15.03 35.06 -15.07
N ASN A 443 -15.73 36.02 -14.46
CA ASN A 443 -16.11 37.24 -15.14
C ASN A 443 -15.95 38.49 -14.25
N MET A 444 -14.99 39.36 -14.61
CA MET A 444 -15.29 40.79 -14.69
C MET A 444 -15.01 41.23 -16.12
N GLY A 445 -16.09 41.32 -16.89
CA GLY A 445 -16.11 42.06 -18.14
C GLY A 445 -15.89 43.56 -17.90
N PRO A 446 -15.49 44.30 -18.93
CA PRO A 446 -14.48 45.36 -18.88
C PRO A 446 -14.94 46.66 -18.21
N PRO A 447 -14.00 47.49 -17.70
CA PRO A 447 -14.25 48.91 -17.49
C PRO A 447 -14.50 49.60 -18.83
N GLY A 448 -15.72 50.08 -19.05
CA GLY A 448 -16.11 50.83 -20.24
C GLY A 448 -16.28 52.33 -19.97
N MET A 449 -15.20 53.08 -20.23
CA MET A 449 -15.05 54.50 -20.62
C MET A 449 -15.82 55.63 -19.89
N GLN A 450 -15.07 56.64 -19.43
CA GLN A 450 -15.58 58.00 -19.22
C GLN A 450 -15.10 58.91 -20.35
N GLY A 451 -16.04 59.61 -21.00
CA GLY A 451 -15.84 60.90 -21.69
C GLY A 451 -15.80 60.89 -23.22
N VAL A 452 -16.87 61.38 -23.86
CA VAL A 452 -16.75 62.27 -25.01
C VAL A 452 -17.46 63.57 -24.68
N ASP A 453 -16.80 64.67 -25.00
CA ASP A 453 -17.20 66.06 -24.71
C ASP A 453 -18.51 66.44 -25.39
N GLY A 454 -19.33 67.22 -24.68
CA GLY A 454 -20.48 67.97 -25.20
C GLY A 454 -20.51 69.34 -24.55
#